data_AF-A0A8D9F2R3-F1
#
_entry.id   AF-A0A8D9F2R3-F1
#
_cell.length_a   1.000
_cell.length_b   1.000
_cell.length_c   1.000
_cell.angle_alpha   90.00
_cell.angle_beta   90.00
_cell.angle_gamma   90.00
#
_symmetry.space_group_name_H-M   'P 1'
#
loop_
_entity.id
_entity.type
_entity.pdbx_description
1 polymer ?
#
loop_
_entity_poly.entity_id
_entity_poly.type
_entity_poly.pdbx_seq_one_letter_code
_entity_poly.pdbx_strand_id
1 'polypeptide(L)'
;AVMGFNYAGKTNWKIIGLHVDDPRAPEIHNVEGIRKHFTGILKTIINWYTAWLPNENITLFEEAKDTAFAYNVIADCNKQWIHLMEGKVKAPQISLLNTYIKGS
;
A
#
# COMPACT_ATOMS: atom_id res chain seq x y z
N ALA A 1 -8.21 -1.67 2.42
CA ALA A 1 -7.94 -2.66 1.36
C ALA A 1 -6.53 -2.46 0.80
N VAL A 2 -6.01 -3.40 -0.01
CA VAL A 2 -4.70 -3.27 -0.69
C VAL A 2 -4.75 -3.90 -2.08
N MET A 3 -4.02 -3.34 -3.05
CA MET A 3 -3.76 -3.92 -4.37
C MET A 3 -2.26 -4.11 -4.58
N GLY A 4 -1.87 -5.10 -5.39
CA GLY A 4 -0.47 -5.40 -5.69
C GLY A 4 -0.14 -5.19 -7.17
N PHE A 5 0.88 -4.36 -7.42
CA PHE A 5 1.38 -4.09 -8.76
C PHE A 5 2.83 -4.50 -8.91
N ASN A 6 3.18 -5.06 -10.05
CA ASN A 6 4.56 -5.22 -10.46
C ASN A 6 5.01 -3.89 -11.07
N TYR A 7 6.13 -3.38 -10.60
CA TYR A 7 6.78 -2.18 -11.14
C TYR A 7 8.25 -2.51 -11.39
N ALA A 8 8.64 -2.64 -12.65
CA ALA A 8 9.99 -3.02 -13.06
C ALA A 8 10.54 -4.27 -12.32
N GLY A 9 9.70 -5.31 -12.19
CA GLY A 9 10.05 -6.56 -11.50
C GLY A 9 9.97 -6.51 -9.97
N LYS A 10 9.56 -5.38 -9.38
CA LYS A 10 9.48 -5.20 -7.92
C LYS A 10 8.03 -5.17 -7.46
N THR A 11 7.81 -5.63 -6.23
CA THR A 11 6.53 -5.52 -5.53
C THR A 11 6.21 -4.07 -5.20
N ASN A 12 5.04 -3.59 -5.63
CA ASN A 12 4.54 -2.25 -5.36
C ASN A 12 3.11 -2.33 -4.81
N TRP A 13 2.99 -2.35 -3.49
CA TRP A 13 1.71 -2.38 -2.78
C TRP A 13 1.04 -1.01 -2.79
N LYS A 14 -0.27 -0.98 -3.04
CA LYS A 14 -1.12 0.22 -2.95
C LYS A 14 -2.19 0.03 -1.89
N ILE A 15 -2.00 0.68 -0.75
CA ILE A 15 -3.02 0.73 0.31
C ILE A 15 -4.15 1.64 -0.14
N ILE A 16 -5.38 1.16 0.05
CA ILE A 16 -6.61 1.93 -0.16
C ILE A 16 -7.23 2.17 1.22
N GLY A 17 -7.22 3.44 1.63
CA GLY A 17 -7.81 3.92 2.87
C GLY A 17 -8.88 4.97 2.59
N LEU A 18 -9.80 5.11 3.54
CA LEU A 18 -10.78 6.19 3.61
C LEU A 18 -10.43 7.06 4.81
N HIS A 19 -10.59 8.38 4.68
CA HIS A 19 -10.39 9.28 5.79
C HIS A 19 -11.39 8.96 6.91
N VAL A 20 -10.93 8.96 8.17
CA VAL A 20 -11.77 8.57 9.32
C VAL A 20 -12.96 9.52 9.51
N ASP A 21 -12.80 10.79 9.15
CA ASP A 21 -13.88 11.80 9.20
C ASP A 21 -14.79 11.80 7.97
N ASP A 22 -14.58 10.90 7.00
CA ASP A 22 -15.53 10.77 5.88
C ASP A 22 -16.88 10.26 6.43
N PRO A 23 -18.02 10.89 6.11
CA PRO A 23 -19.32 10.48 6.62
C PRO A 23 -19.69 9.02 6.32
N ARG A 24 -19.06 8.42 5.30
CA ARG A 24 -19.27 7.02 4.88
C ARG A 24 -18.33 6.03 5.59
N ALA A 25 -17.35 6.51 6.37
CA ALA A 25 -16.39 5.65 7.07
C ALA A 25 -17.04 4.56 7.95
N PRO A 26 -18.17 4.81 8.64
CA PRO A 26 -18.87 3.77 9.42
C PRO A 26 -19.49 2.64 8.57
N GLU A 27 -19.56 2.79 7.25
CA GLU A 27 -20.19 1.82 6.34
C GLU A 27 -19.16 1.08 5.46
N ILE A 28 -17.90 1.50 5.46
CA ILE A 28 -16.89 1.03 4.51
C ILE A 28 -15.72 0.40 5.28
N HIS A 29 -15.83 -0.91 5.49
CA HIS A 29 -14.84 -1.70 6.24
C HIS A 29 -14.11 -2.77 5.43
N ASN A 30 -14.57 -3.02 4.20
CA ASN A 30 -14.05 -4.06 3.31
C ASN A 30 -14.21 -3.63 1.84
N VAL A 31 -13.72 -4.46 0.92
CA VAL A 31 -13.76 -4.22 -0.52
C VAL A 31 -15.20 -4.10 -1.04
N GLU A 32 -16.14 -4.87 -0.48
CA GLU A 32 -17.56 -4.76 -0.87
C GLU A 32 -18.18 -3.41 -0.49
N GLY A 33 -17.86 -2.87 0.69
CA GLY A 33 -18.24 -1.51 1.07
C GLY A 33 -17.69 -0.46 0.09
N ILE A 34 -16.44 -0.64 -0.37
CA ILE A 34 -15.86 0.23 -1.41
C ILE A 34 -16.66 0.10 -2.70
N ARG A 35 -16.94 -1.12 -3.18
CA ARG A 35 -17.69 -1.35 -4.44
C ARG A 35 -19.10 -0.78 -4.39
N LYS A 36 -19.77 -0.86 -3.23
CA LYS A 36 -21.13 -0.35 -3.01
C LYS A 36 -21.19 1.17 -3.02
N HIS A 37 -20.28 1.85 -2.32
CA HIS A 37 -20.33 3.31 -2.16
C HIS A 37 -19.52 4.08 -3.22
N PHE A 38 -18.57 3.41 -3.88
CA PHE A 38 -17.70 3.97 -4.90
C PHE A 38 -17.64 3.07 -6.14
N THR A 39 -18.79 2.91 -6.80
CA THR A 39 -18.92 2.03 -7.97
C THR A 39 -17.87 2.33 -9.04
N GLY A 40 -17.12 1.31 -9.44
CA GLY A 40 -16.09 1.40 -10.48
C GLY A 40 -14.73 1.95 -10.03
N ILE A 41 -14.59 2.47 -8.80
CA ILE A 41 -13.36 3.17 -8.37
C ILE A 41 -12.10 2.30 -8.45
N LEU A 42 -12.20 1.01 -8.09
CA LEU A 42 -11.05 0.10 -8.11
C LEU A 42 -10.52 -0.09 -9.53
N LYS A 43 -11.42 -0.25 -10.50
CA LYS A 43 -11.06 -0.33 -11.92
C LYS A 43 -10.43 0.98 -12.41
N THR A 44 -10.99 2.11 -12.00
CA THR A 44 -10.43 3.44 -12.32
C THR A 44 -9.01 3.60 -11.78
N ILE A 45 -8.75 3.19 -10.53
CA ILE A 45 -7.41 3.24 -9.92
C ILE A 45 -6.44 2.32 -10.67
N ILE A 46 -6.85 1.10 -11.00
CA ILE A 46 -6.03 0.16 -11.79
C ILE A 46 -5.65 0.81 -13.12
N ASN A 47 -6.64 1.28 -13.88
CA ASN A 47 -6.42 1.90 -15.19
C ASN A 47 -5.50 3.12 -15.10
N TRP A 48 -5.73 4.00 -14.13
CA TRP A 48 -4.90 5.18 -13.90
C TRP A 48 -3.45 4.77 -13.63
N TYR A 49 -3.25 3.79 -12.74
CA TYR A 49 -1.92 3.36 -12.33
C TYR A 49 -1.15 2.65 -13.45
N THR A 50 -1.83 1.81 -14.24
CA THR A 50 -1.21 1.12 -15.37
C THR A 50 -0.93 2.03 -16.57
N ALA A 51 -1.69 3.12 -16.75
CA ALA A 51 -1.51 4.04 -17.86
C ALA A 51 -0.46 5.15 -17.59
N TRP A 52 -0.13 5.42 -16.32
CA TRP A 52 0.68 6.58 -15.95
C TRP A 52 2.14 6.51 -16.46
N LEU A 53 2.71 5.31 -16.58
CA LEU A 53 4.10 5.10 -17.03
C LEU A 53 4.16 3.97 -18.07
N PRO A 54 3.83 4.27 -19.34
CA PRO A 54 3.71 3.25 -20.39
C PRO A 54 5.01 2.49 -20.66
N ASN A 55 6.16 3.05 -20.32
CA ASN A 55 7.47 2.43 -20.53
C ASN A 55 7.89 1.45 -19.43
N GLU A 56 7.18 1.41 -18.29
CA GLU A 56 7.59 0.63 -17.10
C GLU A 56 6.82 -0.67 -16.91
N ASN A 57 5.96 -1.04 -17.88
CA ASN A 57 5.19 -2.29 -17.90
C ASN A 57 4.52 -2.61 -16.55
N ILE A 58 3.85 -1.62 -15.97
CA ILE A 58 3.14 -1.78 -14.71
C ILE A 58 1.99 -2.75 -14.91
N THR A 59 1.99 -3.85 -14.16
CA THR A 59 0.94 -4.88 -14.25
C THR A 59 0.35 -5.16 -12.88
N LEU A 60 -0.96 -5.34 -12.83
CA LEU A 60 -1.64 -5.82 -11.64
C LEU A 60 -1.31 -7.30 -11.46
N PHE A 61 -0.76 -7.68 -10.31
CA PHE A 61 -0.59 -9.10 -9.95
C PHE A 61 -1.55 -9.52 -8.83
N GLU A 62 -2.14 -8.57 -8.11
CA GLU A 62 -3.07 -8.85 -7.03
C GLU A 62 -4.21 -7.84 -7.01
N GLU A 63 -5.44 -8.35 -7.16
CA GLU A 63 -6.66 -7.55 -7.06
C GLU A 63 -6.87 -7.02 -5.63
N ALA A 64 -7.84 -6.12 -5.46
CA ALA A 64 -8.14 -5.54 -4.15
C ALA A 64 -8.44 -6.63 -3.11
N LYS A 65 -7.58 -6.72 -2.09
CA LYS A 65 -7.78 -7.56 -0.91
C LYS A 65 -8.34 -6.75 0.25
N ASP A 66 -9.08 -7.46 1.09
CA ASP A 66 -9.71 -6.91 2.26
C ASP A 66 -8.73 -6.44 3.33
N THR A 67 -9.31 -5.76 4.32
CA THR A 67 -8.62 -5.08 5.41
C THR A 67 -7.66 -5.98 6.18
N ALA A 68 -8.01 -7.24 6.44
CA ALA A 68 -7.11 -8.18 7.13
C ALA A 68 -5.80 -8.42 6.36
N PHE A 69 -5.88 -8.64 5.05
CA PHE A 69 -4.68 -8.81 4.21
C PHE A 69 -3.87 -7.52 4.15
N ALA A 70 -4.54 -6.36 4.04
CA ALA A 70 -3.87 -5.06 4.05
C ALA A 70 -3.10 -4.82 5.36
N TYR A 71 -3.67 -5.20 6.51
CA TYR A 71 -2.99 -5.11 7.80
C TYR A 71 -1.75 -6.00 7.86
N ASN A 72 -1.79 -7.22 7.32
CA ASN A 72 -0.62 -8.09 7.26
C ASN A 72 0.51 -7.47 6.42
N VAL A 73 0.18 -6.93 5.24
CA VAL A 73 1.16 -6.22 4.39
C VAL A 73 1.79 -5.04 5.14
N ILE A 74 0.97 -4.22 5.81
CA ILE A 74 1.45 -3.07 6.61
C ILE A 74 2.35 -3.55 7.74
N ALA A 75 1.96 -4.59 8.47
CA ALA A 75 2.72 -5.15 9.58
C ALA A 75 4.08 -5.70 9.11
N ASP A 76 4.13 -6.41 7.98
CA ASP A 76 5.36 -6.95 7.41
C ASP A 76 6.30 -5.83 6.95
N CYS A 77 5.78 -4.80 6.27
CA CYS A 77 6.56 -3.62 5.90
C CYS A 77 7.08 -2.86 7.11
N ASN A 78 6.26 -2.70 8.16
CA ASN A 78 6.67 -2.05 9.40
C ASN A 78 7.77 -2.85 10.12
N LYS A 79 7.67 -4.18 10.18
CA LYS A 79 8.72 -5.05 10.73
C LYS A 79 10.04 -4.89 9.98
N GLN A 80 10.00 -4.84 8.64
CA GLN A 80 11.20 -4.60 7.83
C GLN A 80 11.80 -3.22 8.09
N TRP A 81 10.96 -2.19 8.24
CA TRP A 81 11.39 -0.85 8.63
C TRP A 81 12.04 -0.83 10.02
N ILE A 82 11.46 -1.50 11.03
CA ILE A 82 12.06 -1.62 12.36
C ILE A 82 13.45 -2.24 12.27
N HIS A 83 13.59 -3.36 11.55
CA HIS A 83 14.88 -4.01 11.38
C HIS A 83 15.91 -3.12 10.68
N LEU A 84 15.48 -2.30 9.72
CA LEU A 84 16.34 -1.31 9.08
C LEU A 84 16.81 -0.25 10.07
N MET A 85 15.89 0.31 10.88
CA MET A 85 16.21 1.33 11.88
C MET A 85 17.10 0.80 13.02
N GLU A 86 16.97 -0.47 13.38
CA GLU A 86 17.83 -1.13 14.40
C GLU A 86 19.20 -1.57 13.84
N GLY A 87 19.50 -1.30 12.57
CA GLY A 87 20.75 -1.70 11.93
C GLY A 87 20.87 -3.21 11.68
N LYS A 88 19.79 -4.00 11.82
CA LYS A 88 19.75 -5.44 11.54
C LYS A 88 19.83 -5.75 10.04
N VAL A 89 19.58 -4.76 9.18
CA VAL A 89 19.68 -4.85 7.72
C VAL A 89 20.58 -3.73 7.19
N LYS A 90 21.54 -4.07 6.33
CA LYS A 90 22.41 -3.09 5.67
C LYS A 90 21.74 -2.59 4.37
N ALA A 91 21.42 -1.31 4.33
CA ALA A 91 20.89 -0.65 3.12
C ALA A 91 21.60 0.71 2.92
N PRO A 92 22.85 0.72 2.42
CA PRO A 92 23.68 1.94 2.35
C PRO A 92 23.08 3.06 1.50
N GLN A 93 22.13 2.74 0.61
CA GLN A 93 21.41 3.69 -0.22
C GLN A 93 20.24 4.41 0.49
N ILE A 94 19.89 4.02 1.72
CA ILE A 94 18.78 4.59 2.48
C ILE A 94 19.34 5.41 3.64
N SER A 95 19.03 6.71 3.70
CA SER A 95 19.35 7.55 4.85
C SER A 95 18.45 7.19 6.04
N LEU A 96 19.07 6.91 7.19
CA LEU A 96 18.37 6.61 8.45
C LEU A 96 18.37 7.78 9.44
N LEU A 97 18.84 8.96 9.01
CA LEU A 97 18.87 10.16 9.84
C LEU A 97 17.45 10.49 10.33
N ASN A 98 17.30 10.59 11.65
CA ASN A 98 16.05 10.95 12.29
C ASN A 98 16.32 11.70 13.61
N THR A 99 15.32 12.41 14.12
CA THR A 99 15.44 13.26 15.32
C THR A 99 14.64 12.77 16.52
N TYR A 100 13.86 11.69 16.37
CA TYR A 100 12.88 11.27 17.38
C TYR A 100 12.97 9.79 17.77
N ILE A 101 13.68 8.96 17.00
CA ILE A 101 13.82 7.53 17.29
C ILE A 101 15.04 7.36 18.18
N LYS A 102 14.80 7.01 19.45
CA LYS A 102 15.88 6.79 20.41
C LYS A 102 16.57 5.46 20.10
N GLY A 103 17.90 5.48 20.03
CA GLY A 103 18.71 4.26 19.86
C GLY A 103 18.75 3.67 18.45
N SER A 104 18.31 4.44 17.44
CA SER A 104 18.57 4.17 16.02
C SER A 104 19.93 4.70 15.58
#